data_AF-A0A3S5HT56-F1
#
_entry.id   AF-A0A3S5HT56-F1
#
_cell.length_a   1.000
_cell.length_b   1.000
_cell.length_c   1.000
_cell.angle_alpha   90.00
_cell.angle_beta   90.00
_cell.angle_gamma   90.00
#
_symmetry.space_group_name_H-M   'P 1'
#
loop_
_entity.id
_entity.type
_entity.pdbx_description
1 polymer ?
#
loop_
_entity_poly.entity_id
_entity_poly.type
_entity_poly.pdbx_seq_one_letter_code
_entity_poly.pdbx_strand_id
1 'polypeptide(L)'
;MMQTLASEIAMGTRPDPRGRDGYLREVELYLEVLRGALPQTLPEVAALAAPCVALRLHNNTHTHLKDVQVRLVMPDGMLALVPMDPEDRDRREPFLSGLLKAPRPYGPVNKFHIGPIAHPLLPYSFTAAAPSVVPSQWDIEVEETTVVFPAQDVRVGLSEDLALFVAVTERPMSGTLTMPWTATATNMDGTAQGTVSLPVAPERSLFALIADVDGTENEYQGED
;
A
#
# COMPACT_ATOMS: atom_id res chain seq x y z
N MET A 1 40.21 35.92 45.88
CA MET A 1 40.56 34.63 45.29
C MET A 1 39.32 34.09 44.59
N MET A 2 39.30 34.18 43.26
CA MET A 2 38.26 33.59 42.43
C MET A 2 38.74 32.20 42.00
N GLN A 3 38.03 31.13 42.38
CA GLN A 3 38.09 29.87 41.66
C GLN A 3 36.67 29.39 41.38
N THR A 4 36.41 29.36 40.09
CA THR A 4 35.27 28.89 39.33
C THR A 4 34.93 27.43 39.66
N LEU A 5 33.76 27.22 40.26
CA LEU A 5 33.05 25.94 40.26
C LEU A 5 31.88 26.06 39.29
N ALA A 6 32.16 25.83 38.01
CA ALA A 6 31.16 25.62 36.97
C ALA A 6 31.61 24.42 36.13
N SER A 7 31.56 23.24 36.76
CA SER A 7 31.87 21.95 36.14
C SER A 7 30.91 20.91 36.69
N GLU A 8 29.61 21.16 36.54
CA GLU A 8 28.60 20.23 37.06
C GLU A 8 27.35 20.20 36.17
N ILE A 9 27.50 20.07 34.85
CA ILE A 9 26.40 19.59 33.98
C ILE A 9 27.01 18.81 32.80
N ALA A 10 27.05 17.47 32.89
CA ALA A 10 26.95 16.53 31.75
C ALA A 10 27.23 15.06 32.18
N MET A 11 26.70 14.59 33.32
CA MET A 11 26.68 13.15 33.59
C MET A 11 25.54 12.50 32.81
N GLY A 12 25.81 12.08 31.56
CA GLY A 12 24.93 11.14 30.86
C GLY A 12 25.03 11.11 29.34
N THR A 13 25.32 12.24 28.69
CA THR A 13 25.31 12.35 27.23
C THR A 13 26.71 12.16 26.65
N ARG A 14 26.99 10.95 26.14
CA ARG A 14 28.22 10.72 25.36
C ARG A 14 28.06 11.34 23.96
N PRO A 15 29.11 11.99 23.42
CA PRO A 15 29.11 12.46 22.04
C PRO A 15 28.84 11.28 21.08
N ASP A 16 28.18 11.58 19.95
CA ASP A 16 27.82 10.58 18.95
C ASP A 16 29.09 9.84 18.47
N PRO A 17 29.18 8.50 18.61
CA PRO A 17 30.38 7.75 18.26
C PRO A 17 30.72 7.82 16.76
N ARG A 18 29.77 8.20 15.91
CA ARG A 18 29.96 8.30 14.44
C ARG A 18 30.73 9.56 14.04
N GLY A 19 30.73 10.60 14.87
CA GLY A 19 31.13 11.94 14.47
C GLY A 19 30.26 12.51 13.33
N ARG A 20 30.44 13.80 13.01
CA ARG A 20 29.63 14.47 11.96
C ARG A 20 29.83 13.82 10.58
N ASP A 21 31.08 13.60 10.18
CA ASP A 21 31.39 13.07 8.85
C ASP A 21 31.05 11.59 8.70
N GLY A 22 31.02 10.84 9.81
CA GLY A 22 30.50 9.47 9.80
C GLY A 22 28.98 9.43 9.63
N TYR A 23 28.25 10.31 10.33
CA TYR A 23 26.81 10.45 10.15
C TYR A 23 26.43 10.87 8.73
N LEU A 24 27.14 11.83 8.14
CA LEU A 24 26.87 12.26 6.76
C LEU A 24 27.07 11.12 5.75
N ARG A 25 28.11 10.30 5.91
CA ARG A 25 28.33 9.12 5.06
C ARG A 25 27.24 8.06 5.24
N GLU A 26 26.78 7.84 6.47
CA GLU A 26 25.66 6.94 6.75
C GLU A 26 24.37 7.41 6.06
N VAL A 27 24.08 8.71 6.13
CA VAL A 27 22.91 9.31 5.46
C VAL A 27 23.04 9.21 3.94
N GLU A 28 24.22 9.46 3.37
CA GLU A 28 24.44 9.37 1.93
C GLU A 28 24.25 7.94 1.42
N LEU A 29 24.82 6.95 2.11
CA LEU A 29 24.62 5.53 1.80
C LEU A 29 23.14 5.14 1.91
N TYR A 30 22.46 5.59 2.96
CA TYR A 30 21.03 5.37 3.12
C TYR A 30 20.21 5.93 1.95
N LEU A 31 20.49 7.17 1.54
CA LEU A 31 19.80 7.80 0.41
C LEU A 31 20.09 7.11 -0.92
N GLU A 32 21.31 6.60 -1.12
CA GLU A 32 21.68 5.85 -2.32
C GLU A 32 20.89 4.54 -2.41
N VAL A 33 20.86 3.76 -1.32
CA VAL A 33 20.08 2.52 -1.25
C VAL A 33 18.58 2.80 -1.43
N LEU A 34 18.07 3.85 -0.79
CA LEU A 34 16.68 4.26 -0.92
C LEU A 34 16.33 4.61 -2.38
N ARG A 35 17.18 5.37 -3.08
CA ARG A 35 16.97 5.69 -4.51
C ARG A 35 16.94 4.44 -5.38
N GLY A 36 17.75 3.44 -5.07
CA GLY A 36 17.76 2.16 -5.79
C GLY A 36 16.52 1.32 -5.53
N ALA A 37 16.01 1.31 -4.30
CA ALA A 37 14.85 0.51 -3.90
C ALA A 37 13.51 1.15 -4.30
N LEU A 38 13.41 2.49 -4.24
CA LEU A 38 12.15 3.23 -4.40
C LEU A 38 11.31 2.85 -5.63
N PRO A 39 11.88 2.75 -6.85
CA PRO A 39 11.10 2.41 -8.05
C PRO A 39 10.42 1.04 -7.96
N GLN A 40 11.02 0.09 -7.25
CA GLN A 40 10.49 -1.26 -7.09
C GLN A 40 9.44 -1.30 -5.98
N THR A 41 9.64 -0.53 -4.91
CA THR A 41 8.72 -0.51 -3.75
C THR A 41 7.50 0.37 -3.97
N LEU A 42 7.57 1.38 -4.84
CA LEU A 42 6.50 2.35 -5.06
C LEU A 42 5.16 1.70 -5.47
N PRO A 43 5.12 0.77 -6.44
CA PRO A 43 3.90 0.05 -6.77
C PRO A 43 3.33 -0.74 -5.58
N GLU A 44 4.18 -1.36 -4.76
CA GLU A 44 3.73 -2.14 -3.60
C GLU A 44 3.12 -1.25 -2.51
N VAL A 45 3.76 -0.11 -2.19
CA VAL A 45 3.20 0.92 -1.28
C VAL A 45 1.82 1.34 -1.79
N ALA A 46 1.73 1.61 -3.10
CA ALA A 46 0.49 2.08 -3.70
C ALA A 46 -0.60 1.00 -3.68
N ALA A 47 -0.26 -0.26 -3.96
CA ALA A 47 -1.18 -1.38 -3.88
C ALA A 47 -1.77 -1.58 -2.47
N LEU A 48 -1.02 -1.21 -1.43
CA LEU A 48 -1.44 -1.31 -0.04
C LEU A 48 -2.23 -0.09 0.45
N ALA A 49 -1.79 1.12 0.08
CA ALA A 49 -2.25 2.36 0.70
C ALA A 49 -3.17 3.22 -0.20
N ALA A 50 -3.12 3.03 -1.52
CA ALA A 50 -3.91 3.85 -2.41
C ALA A 50 -5.39 3.40 -2.41
N PRO A 51 -6.32 4.33 -2.67
CA PRO A 51 -7.74 4.00 -2.80
C PRO A 51 -7.97 2.96 -3.90
N CYS A 52 -8.75 1.94 -3.57
CA CYS A 52 -9.18 0.92 -4.52
C CYS A 52 -10.30 1.45 -5.43
N VAL A 53 -10.27 1.04 -6.70
CA VAL A 53 -11.34 1.26 -7.67
C VAL A 53 -12.30 0.08 -7.61
N ALA A 54 -13.56 0.38 -7.34
CA ALA A 54 -14.68 -0.57 -7.41
C ALA A 54 -15.50 -0.33 -8.66
N LEU A 55 -15.66 -1.38 -9.48
CA LEU A 55 -16.50 -1.34 -10.68
C LEU A 55 -17.65 -2.34 -10.53
N ARG A 56 -18.78 -2.01 -11.14
CA ARG A 56 -19.98 -2.84 -11.13
C ARG A 56 -20.44 -3.11 -12.55
N LEU A 57 -20.61 -4.39 -12.88
CA LEU A 57 -21.11 -4.86 -14.16
C LEU A 57 -22.63 -5.02 -14.06
N HIS A 58 -23.38 -4.33 -14.90
CA HIS A 58 -24.84 -4.40 -14.93
C HIS A 58 -25.35 -5.01 -16.23
N ASN A 59 -26.18 -6.05 -16.14
CA ASN A 59 -26.77 -6.69 -17.31
C ASN A 59 -28.12 -6.04 -17.69
N ASN A 60 -28.05 -5.13 -18.64
CA ASN A 60 -29.20 -4.45 -19.26
C ASN A 60 -29.90 -5.26 -20.37
N THR A 61 -29.46 -6.48 -20.63
CA THR A 61 -30.08 -7.34 -21.65
C THR A 61 -31.27 -8.10 -21.08
N HIS A 62 -32.04 -8.73 -21.94
CA HIS A 62 -33.16 -9.60 -21.55
C HIS A 62 -32.76 -11.07 -21.38
N THR A 63 -31.46 -11.37 -21.44
CA THR A 63 -30.91 -12.73 -21.34
C THR A 63 -29.89 -12.82 -20.21
N HIS A 64 -29.79 -14.00 -19.60
CA HIS A 64 -28.71 -14.26 -18.65
C HIS A 64 -27.40 -14.35 -19.42
N LEU A 65 -26.37 -13.63 -18.99
CA LEU A 65 -25.05 -13.65 -19.59
C LEU A 65 -24.15 -14.57 -18.76
N LYS A 66 -23.49 -15.51 -19.44
CA LYS A 66 -22.60 -16.48 -18.81
C LYS A 66 -21.14 -16.14 -19.05
N ASP A 67 -20.31 -16.40 -18.04
CA ASP A 67 -18.86 -16.22 -18.07
C ASP A 67 -18.45 -14.87 -18.70
N VAL A 68 -19.07 -13.78 -18.25
CA VAL A 68 -18.77 -12.46 -18.78
C VAL A 68 -17.36 -12.06 -18.38
N GLN A 69 -16.44 -12.03 -19.35
CA GLN A 69 -15.09 -11.51 -19.16
C GLN A 69 -15.06 -10.03 -19.51
N VAL A 70 -14.63 -9.21 -18.56
CA VAL A 70 -14.43 -7.77 -18.75
C VAL A 70 -12.93 -7.51 -18.88
N ARG A 71 -12.56 -6.67 -19.84
CA ARG A 71 -11.21 -6.16 -20.03
C ARG A 71 -11.24 -4.64 -20.01
N LEU A 72 -10.40 -4.04 -19.20
CA LEU A 72 -10.28 -2.60 -19.04
C LEU A 72 -8.88 -2.16 -19.45
N VAL A 73 -8.78 -1.25 -20.41
CA VAL A 73 -7.49 -0.79 -20.95
C VAL A 73 -7.09 0.50 -20.24
N MET A 74 -5.94 0.47 -19.59
CA MET A 74 -5.33 1.61 -18.94
C MET A 74 -4.60 2.49 -19.97
N PRO A 75 -4.73 3.82 -19.88
CA PRO A 75 -3.93 4.74 -20.69
C PRO A 75 -2.44 4.62 -20.41
N ASP A 76 -1.62 5.03 -21.38
CA ASP A 76 -0.17 5.01 -21.26
C ASP A 76 0.33 5.77 -20.03
N GLY A 77 1.25 5.16 -19.28
CA GLY A 77 1.81 5.74 -18.05
C GLY A 77 0.96 5.57 -16.79
N MET A 78 -0.14 4.81 -16.90
CA MET A 78 -0.89 4.27 -15.75
C MET A 78 -0.45 2.84 -15.46
N LEU A 79 -0.40 2.49 -14.19
CA LEU A 79 -0.17 1.13 -13.71
C LEU A 79 -1.42 0.65 -12.97
N ALA A 80 -1.89 -0.54 -13.32
CA ALA A 80 -2.91 -1.24 -12.56
C ALA A 80 -2.25 -2.25 -11.62
N LEU A 81 -2.70 -2.28 -10.37
CA LEU A 81 -2.11 -3.08 -9.31
C LEU A 81 -3.21 -3.88 -8.60
N VAL A 82 -2.86 -5.09 -8.17
CA VAL A 82 -3.71 -5.91 -7.31
C VAL A 82 -3.67 -5.33 -5.90
N PRO A 83 -4.80 -5.00 -5.27
CA PRO A 83 -4.82 -4.48 -3.92
C PRO A 83 -4.19 -5.49 -2.96
N MET A 84 -3.36 -5.01 -2.03
CA MET A 84 -2.80 -5.84 -0.97
C MET A 84 -3.65 -5.73 0.28
N ASP A 85 -4.00 -6.87 0.87
CA ASP A 85 -4.70 -6.90 2.15
C ASP A 85 -3.75 -6.45 3.27
N PRO A 86 -4.13 -5.44 4.08
CA PRO A 86 -3.32 -5.04 5.22
C PRO A 86 -3.08 -6.16 6.24
N GLU A 87 -3.98 -7.13 6.35
CA GLU A 87 -3.84 -8.23 7.31
C GLU A 87 -2.91 -9.35 6.81
N ASP A 88 -2.53 -9.34 5.52
CA ASP A 88 -1.60 -10.31 4.92
C ASP A 88 -0.14 -10.00 5.29
N ARG A 89 0.17 -10.19 6.58
CA ARG A 89 1.50 -9.91 7.18
C ARG A 89 2.63 -10.66 6.50
N ASP A 90 2.38 -11.87 6.00
CA ASP A 90 3.39 -12.71 5.35
C ASP A 90 3.88 -12.07 4.03
N ARG A 91 3.05 -11.25 3.38
CA ARG A 91 3.44 -10.46 2.20
C ARG A 91 4.10 -9.12 2.53
N ARG A 92 3.93 -8.60 3.76
CA ARG A 92 4.50 -7.31 4.20
C ARG A 92 5.96 -7.41 4.63
N GLU A 93 6.38 -8.54 5.21
CA GLU A 93 7.72 -8.69 5.78
C GLU A 93 8.88 -8.47 4.79
N PRO A 94 8.83 -8.91 3.52
CA PRO A 94 9.92 -8.66 2.56
C PRO A 94 10.09 -7.18 2.21
N PHE A 95 9.00 -6.41 2.26
CA PHE A 95 8.89 -5.06 1.72
C PHE A 95 9.48 -3.99 2.67
N LEU A 96 9.13 -4.03 3.96
CA LEU A 96 9.72 -3.13 4.96
C LEU A 96 11.13 -3.56 5.36
N SER A 97 11.49 -4.84 5.19
CA SER A 97 12.82 -5.35 5.54
C SER A 97 13.89 -5.00 4.50
N GLY A 98 13.52 -4.78 3.24
CA GLY A 98 14.41 -4.31 2.18
C GLY A 98 14.77 -2.81 2.26
N LEU A 99 13.89 -2.00 2.84
CA LEU A 99 14.17 -0.60 3.13
C LEU A 99 15.06 -0.53 4.37
N LEU A 100 16.30 -0.04 4.21
CA LEU A 100 17.19 0.18 5.34
C LEU A 100 16.48 1.02 6.41
N LYS A 101 16.67 0.67 7.68
CA LYS A 101 16.16 1.48 8.79
C LYS A 101 16.76 2.89 8.69
N ALA A 102 15.91 3.91 8.81
CA ALA A 102 16.35 5.30 8.75
C ALA A 102 17.51 5.55 9.74
N PRO A 103 18.58 6.26 9.31
CA PRO A 103 19.71 6.58 10.17
C PRO A 103 19.24 7.28 11.44
N ARG A 104 19.77 6.87 12.59
CA ARG A 104 19.45 7.53 13.86
C ARG A 104 19.86 9.02 13.78
N PRO A 105 19.01 9.97 14.20
CA PRO A 105 19.36 11.39 14.21
C PRO A 105 20.72 11.67 14.85
N TYR A 106 21.45 12.61 14.28
CA TYR A 106 22.75 13.03 14.82
C TYR A 106 22.58 13.65 16.20
N GLY A 107 23.37 13.19 17.16
CA GLY A 107 23.32 13.74 18.51
C GLY A 107 23.76 12.75 19.58
N PRO A 108 23.88 13.22 20.83
CA PRO A 108 24.37 12.38 21.92
C PRO A 108 23.46 11.17 22.12
N VAL A 109 24.09 10.03 22.43
CA VAL A 109 23.38 8.78 22.77
C VAL A 109 23.29 8.69 24.28
N ASN A 110 22.07 8.70 24.81
CA ASN A 110 21.83 8.22 26.16
C ASN A 110 22.00 6.70 26.15
N LYS A 111 23.11 6.21 26.67
CA LYS A 111 23.29 4.79 26.97
C LYS A 111 22.47 4.43 28.20
N PHE A 112 21.15 4.47 28.11
CA PHE A 112 20.36 3.65 29.03
C PHE A 112 20.58 2.20 28.58
N HIS A 113 21.49 1.50 29.28
CA HIS A 113 21.51 0.05 29.29
C HIS A 113 20.21 -0.41 29.94
N ILE A 114 19.16 -0.55 29.14
CA ILE A 114 18.09 -1.48 29.48
C ILE A 114 18.67 -2.84 29.11
N GLY A 115 18.97 -3.65 30.12
CA GLY A 115 19.29 -5.06 29.92
C GLY A 115 18.14 -5.78 29.20
N PRO A 116 18.28 -7.08 28.87
CA PRO A 116 17.21 -7.83 28.24
C PRO A 116 16.07 -7.98 29.24
N ILE A 117 15.05 -7.11 29.17
CA ILE A 117 13.80 -7.33 29.88
C ILE A 117 12.95 -8.22 28.98
N ALA A 118 12.76 -9.43 29.48
CA ALA A 118 11.98 -10.50 28.89
C ALA A 118 10.62 -10.02 28.39
N HIS A 119 10.25 -10.50 27.20
CA HIS A 119 8.89 -10.44 26.69
C HIS A 119 7.93 -11.07 27.72
N PRO A 120 6.87 -10.37 28.16
CA PRO A 120 5.79 -11.04 28.87
C PRO A 120 5.03 -11.91 27.86
N LEU A 121 5.05 -13.23 28.08
CA LEU A 121 4.14 -14.16 27.44
C LEU A 121 2.72 -13.83 27.93
N LEU A 122 1.99 -13.04 27.14
CA LEU A 122 0.56 -12.81 27.37
C LEU A 122 -0.24 -14.04 26.91
N PRO A 123 -1.23 -14.49 27.68
CA PRO A 123 -2.11 -15.58 27.29
C PRO A 123 -3.00 -15.14 26.13
N TYR A 124 -2.84 -15.83 25.00
CA TYR A 124 -3.62 -15.68 23.78
C TYR A 124 -5.04 -16.20 24.03
N SER A 125 -5.99 -15.31 24.30
CA SER A 125 -7.40 -15.63 24.31
C SER A 125 -7.94 -15.47 22.89
N PHE A 126 -8.11 -16.58 22.17
CA PHE A 126 -8.82 -16.60 20.91
C PHE A 126 -10.32 -16.37 21.15
N THR A 127 -10.81 -15.17 20.83
CA THR A 127 -12.22 -14.99 20.51
C THR A 127 -12.39 -15.21 19.01
N ALA A 128 -13.17 -16.22 18.65
CA ALA A 128 -13.53 -16.51 17.27
C ALA A 128 -14.31 -15.33 16.68
N ALA A 129 -13.61 -14.48 15.93
CA ALA A 129 -14.24 -13.51 15.03
C ALA A 129 -14.95 -14.31 13.93
N ALA A 130 -16.22 -13.98 13.71
CA ALA A 130 -17.01 -14.55 12.63
C ALA A 130 -16.29 -14.30 11.29
N PRO A 131 -16.25 -15.28 10.38
CA PRO A 131 -15.61 -15.09 9.08
C PRO A 131 -16.35 -14.01 8.31
N SER A 132 -15.73 -12.83 8.19
CA SER A 132 -16.04 -11.95 7.07
C SER A 132 -15.56 -12.71 5.84
N VAL A 133 -16.51 -13.30 5.12
CA VAL A 133 -16.26 -13.96 3.84
C VAL A 133 -15.98 -12.87 2.82
N VAL A 134 -14.76 -12.33 2.87
CA VAL A 134 -14.15 -11.70 1.70
C VAL A 134 -13.81 -12.85 0.76
N PRO A 135 -14.40 -12.92 -0.45
CA PRO A 135 -14.11 -14.00 -1.39
C PRO A 135 -12.60 -14.06 -1.66
N SER A 136 -12.01 -15.22 -1.38
CA SER A 136 -10.57 -15.45 -1.34
C SER A 136 -9.94 -15.68 -2.73
N GLN A 137 -10.35 -14.94 -3.76
CA GLN A 137 -9.74 -15.09 -5.08
C GLN A 137 -9.83 -13.79 -5.91
N TRP A 138 -8.90 -12.88 -5.62
CA TRP A 138 -8.68 -11.62 -6.33
C TRP A 138 -7.85 -11.84 -7.59
N ASP A 139 -8.29 -12.70 -8.49
CA ASP A 139 -7.49 -13.01 -9.68
C ASP A 139 -7.83 -12.01 -10.81
N ILE A 140 -7.61 -10.71 -10.58
CA ILE A 140 -7.44 -9.81 -11.73
C ILE A 140 -6.09 -10.13 -12.36
N GLU A 141 -6.07 -10.29 -13.67
CA GLU A 141 -4.84 -10.45 -14.43
C GLU A 141 -4.49 -9.12 -15.07
N VAL A 142 -3.25 -8.64 -14.84
CA VAL A 142 -2.76 -7.39 -15.44
C VAL A 142 -1.84 -7.76 -16.59
N GLU A 143 -2.38 -7.69 -17.82
CA GLU A 143 -1.67 -7.92 -19.07
C GLU A 143 -1.18 -6.56 -19.63
N GLU A 144 0.07 -6.19 -19.34
CA GLU A 144 0.66 -4.89 -19.73
C GLU A 144 -0.13 -3.68 -19.17
N THR A 145 -1.01 -3.11 -19.98
CA THR A 145 -1.91 -2.01 -19.63
C THR A 145 -3.37 -2.45 -19.50
N THR A 146 -3.67 -3.74 -19.68
CA THR A 146 -5.04 -4.25 -19.65
C THR A 146 -5.30 -5.00 -18.35
N VAL A 147 -6.33 -4.58 -17.61
CA VAL A 147 -6.87 -5.32 -16.48
C VAL A 147 -7.95 -6.27 -16.98
N VAL A 148 -7.72 -7.56 -16.81
CA VAL A 148 -8.67 -8.62 -17.14
C VAL A 148 -9.32 -9.09 -15.85
N PHE A 149 -10.63 -8.94 -15.77
CA PHE A 149 -11.41 -9.38 -14.60
C PHE A 149 -11.78 -10.86 -14.75
N PRO A 150 -11.90 -11.60 -13.63
CA PRO A 150 -12.47 -12.95 -13.62
C PRO A 150 -13.80 -13.00 -14.35
N ALA A 151 -14.05 -14.08 -15.08
CA ALA A 151 -15.33 -14.29 -15.75
C ALA A 151 -16.46 -14.44 -14.70
N GLN A 152 -17.58 -13.75 -14.92
CA GLN A 152 -18.72 -13.77 -13.99
C GLN A 152 -20.05 -14.02 -14.71
N ASP A 153 -20.92 -14.80 -14.08
CA ASP A 153 -22.29 -15.02 -14.54
C ASP A 153 -23.20 -13.86 -14.09
N VAL A 154 -23.82 -13.15 -15.04
CA VAL A 154 -24.65 -11.97 -14.73
C VAL A 154 -26.11 -12.21 -15.13
N ARG A 155 -27.01 -12.23 -14.15
CA ARG A 155 -28.45 -12.43 -14.38
C ARG A 155 -29.12 -11.16 -14.92
N VAL A 156 -30.26 -11.37 -15.57
CA VAL A 156 -31.08 -10.28 -16.16
C VAL A 156 -31.43 -9.25 -15.09
N GLY A 157 -31.11 -7.99 -15.36
CA GLY A 157 -31.40 -6.87 -14.46
C GLY A 157 -30.63 -6.87 -13.13
N LEU A 158 -29.69 -7.80 -12.94
CA LEU A 158 -28.80 -7.80 -11.78
C LEU A 158 -27.48 -7.14 -12.11
N SER A 159 -26.76 -6.82 -11.04
CA SER A 159 -25.41 -6.27 -11.12
C SER A 159 -24.48 -7.13 -10.30
N GLU A 160 -23.27 -7.33 -10.79
CA GLU A 160 -22.20 -8.01 -10.08
C GLU A 160 -21.06 -7.02 -9.84
N ASP A 161 -20.46 -7.07 -8.66
CA ASP A 161 -19.28 -6.28 -8.34
C ASP A 161 -18.04 -6.97 -8.92
N LEU A 162 -17.27 -6.21 -9.69
CA LEU A 162 -16.00 -6.68 -10.22
C LEU A 162 -14.93 -6.62 -9.12
N ALA A 163 -13.89 -7.44 -9.27
CA ALA A 163 -12.76 -7.41 -8.37
C ALA A 163 -12.14 -6.00 -8.33
N LEU A 164 -11.72 -5.57 -7.13
CA LEU A 164 -11.09 -4.26 -6.96
C LEU A 164 -9.68 -4.26 -7.53
N PHE A 165 -9.25 -3.08 -7.95
CA PHE A 165 -7.87 -2.82 -8.39
C PHE A 165 -7.42 -1.44 -7.96
N VAL A 166 -6.12 -1.20 -7.92
CA VAL A 166 -5.53 0.11 -7.70
C VAL A 166 -4.99 0.64 -9.03
N ALA A 167 -5.21 1.92 -9.33
CA ALA A 167 -4.66 2.58 -10.51
C ALA A 167 -3.79 3.76 -10.09
N VAL A 168 -2.52 3.76 -10.49
CA VAL A 168 -1.55 4.79 -10.15
C VAL A 168 -0.80 5.29 -11.37
N THR A 169 -0.21 6.48 -11.28
CA THR A 169 0.66 7.03 -12.32
C THR A 169 1.90 7.64 -11.70
N GLU A 170 3.03 7.53 -12.40
CA GLU A 170 4.29 8.15 -11.98
C GLU A 170 4.30 9.66 -12.20
N ARG A 171 3.49 10.15 -13.16
CA ARG A 171 3.47 11.56 -13.55
C ARG A 171 2.28 12.25 -12.89
N PRO A 172 2.47 13.45 -12.32
CA PRO A 172 1.36 14.22 -11.78
C PRO A 172 0.29 14.42 -12.85
N MET A 173 -0.93 13.96 -12.53
CA MET A 173 -2.09 14.08 -13.40
C MET A 173 -3.25 14.67 -12.60
N SER A 174 -4.11 15.43 -13.26
CA SER A 174 -5.32 15.99 -12.68
C SER A 174 -6.50 15.84 -13.64
N GLY A 175 -7.71 15.89 -13.10
CA GLY A 175 -8.94 15.78 -13.88
C GLY A 175 -9.54 14.38 -13.84
N THR A 176 -10.01 13.91 -14.99
CA THR A 176 -10.73 12.64 -15.13
C THR A 176 -10.00 11.74 -16.11
N LEU A 177 -9.72 10.52 -15.68
CA LEU A 177 -9.16 9.46 -16.50
C LEU A 177 -10.28 8.74 -17.23
N THR A 178 -10.22 8.69 -18.56
CA THR A 178 -11.16 7.90 -19.37
C THR A 178 -10.48 6.64 -19.88
N MET A 179 -11.09 5.49 -19.62
CA MET A 179 -10.52 4.18 -19.92
C MET A 179 -11.51 3.38 -20.77
N PRO A 180 -11.10 2.88 -21.96
CA PRO A 180 -11.96 2.00 -22.73
C PRO A 180 -12.05 0.62 -22.08
N TRP A 181 -13.23 0.00 -22.19
CA TRP A 181 -13.46 -1.36 -21.73
C TRP A 181 -14.18 -2.18 -22.80
N THR A 182 -13.98 -3.48 -22.75
CA THR A 182 -14.67 -4.47 -23.57
C THR A 182 -15.19 -5.61 -22.71
N ALA A 183 -16.34 -6.17 -23.05
CA ALA A 183 -16.90 -7.35 -22.39
C ALA A 183 -17.39 -8.38 -23.40
N THR A 184 -17.12 -9.65 -23.12
CA THR A 184 -17.53 -10.81 -23.92
C THR A 184 -18.22 -11.84 -23.03
N ALA A 185 -19.25 -12.52 -23.53
CA ALA A 185 -19.96 -13.58 -22.80
C ALA A 185 -19.93 -14.88 -23.62
N THR A 186 -19.84 -16.04 -22.98
CA THR A 186 -19.72 -17.33 -23.68
C THR A 186 -20.99 -17.74 -24.44
N ASN A 187 -22.15 -17.25 -24.00
CA ASN A 187 -23.44 -17.60 -24.56
C ASN A 187 -24.02 -16.52 -25.50
N MET A 188 -23.22 -15.52 -25.88
CA MET A 188 -23.63 -14.45 -26.78
C MET A 188 -22.52 -14.14 -27.77
N ASP A 189 -22.83 -14.26 -29.06
CA ASP A 189 -21.90 -13.87 -30.11
C ASP A 189 -21.83 -12.34 -30.20
N GLY A 190 -20.74 -11.77 -29.69
CA GLY A 190 -20.48 -10.33 -29.78
C GLY A 190 -19.55 -9.81 -28.69
N THR A 191 -19.16 -8.55 -28.85
CA THR A 191 -18.36 -7.80 -27.88
C THR A 191 -19.09 -6.52 -27.55
N ALA A 192 -19.39 -6.31 -26.27
CA ALA A 192 -19.82 -5.02 -25.76
C ALA A 192 -18.59 -4.16 -25.50
N GLN A 193 -18.67 -2.85 -25.74
CA GLN A 193 -17.57 -1.93 -25.50
C GLN A 193 -18.08 -0.59 -25.02
N GLY A 194 -17.25 0.13 -24.28
CA GLY A 194 -17.57 1.45 -23.80
C GLY A 194 -16.36 2.13 -23.15
N THR A 195 -16.65 3.17 -22.38
CA THR A 195 -15.64 3.90 -21.61
C THR A 195 -16.10 4.08 -20.19
N VAL A 196 -15.18 3.99 -19.24
CA VAL A 196 -15.38 4.40 -17.84
C VAL A 196 -14.55 5.64 -17.56
N SER A 197 -15.09 6.53 -16.73
CA SER A 197 -14.43 7.77 -16.33
C SER A 197 -14.20 7.76 -14.83
N LEU A 198 -12.94 7.86 -14.41
CA LEU A 198 -12.54 7.89 -13.00
C LEU A 198 -11.94 9.26 -12.65
N PRO A 199 -12.35 9.90 -11.54
CA PRO A 199 -11.68 11.09 -11.07
C PRO A 199 -10.28 10.75 -10.57
N VAL A 200 -9.30 11.58 -10.93
CA VAL A 200 -7.92 11.45 -10.43
C VAL A 200 -7.87 12.03 -9.03
N ALA A 201 -7.41 11.22 -8.07
CA ALA A 201 -7.20 11.68 -6.70
C ALA A 201 -6.09 12.75 -6.64
N PRO A 202 -6.12 13.68 -5.67
CA PRO A 202 -5.02 14.61 -5.46
C PRO A 202 -3.68 13.90 -5.29
N GLU A 203 -2.60 14.54 -5.72
CA GLU A 203 -1.24 14.03 -5.54
C GLU A 203 -0.98 13.76 -4.05
N ARG A 204 -0.47 12.56 -3.75
CA ARG A 204 -0.09 12.15 -2.40
C ARG A 204 1.40 11.83 -2.36
N SER A 205 2.05 12.32 -1.32
CA SER A 205 3.44 11.95 -1.02
C SER A 205 3.51 10.48 -0.59
N LEU A 206 4.55 9.77 -1.03
CA LEU A 206 4.85 8.40 -0.57
C LEU A 206 4.92 8.33 0.97
N PHE A 207 5.51 9.32 1.62
CA PHE A 207 5.57 9.36 3.09
C PHE A 207 4.19 9.48 3.73
N ALA A 208 3.24 10.16 3.07
CA ALA A 208 1.86 10.24 3.55
C ALA A 208 1.16 8.88 3.41
N LEU A 209 1.37 8.17 2.30
CA LEU A 209 0.83 6.83 2.10
C LEU A 209 1.38 5.83 3.13
N ILE A 210 2.68 5.89 3.41
CA ILE A 210 3.31 5.04 4.44
C ILE A 210 2.75 5.39 5.84
N ALA A 211 2.61 6.67 6.16
CA ALA A 211 2.05 7.10 7.44
C ALA A 211 0.58 6.67 7.62
N ASP A 212 -0.22 6.67 6.55
CA ASP A 212 -1.60 6.16 6.59
C ASP A 212 -1.62 4.67 6.93
N VAL A 213 -0.69 3.87 6.37
CA VAL A 213 -0.55 2.43 6.69
C VAL A 213 -0.17 2.24 8.17
N ASP A 214 0.85 2.97 8.66
CA ASP A 214 1.30 2.87 10.06
C ASP A 214 0.25 3.41 11.06
N GLY A 215 -0.56 4.39 10.64
CA GLY A 215 -1.58 5.04 11.46
C GLY A 215 -2.82 4.17 11.72
N THR A 216 -3.20 3.32 10.76
CA THR A 216 -4.35 2.40 10.91
C THR A 216 -4.19 1.39 12.06
N GLU A 217 -2.98 1.11 12.52
CA GLU A 217 -2.75 0.23 13.67
C GLU A 217 -3.06 0.90 15.03
N ASN A 218 -3.14 2.24 15.10
CA ASN A 218 -3.29 2.97 16.37
C ASN A 218 -4.72 3.45 16.67
N GLU A 219 -5.61 3.58 15.68
CA GLU A 219 -6.96 4.12 15.92
C GLU A 219 -7.97 3.11 16.52
N TYR A 220 -7.67 1.81 16.49
CA TYR A 220 -8.56 0.78 17.07
C TYR A 220 -8.38 0.54 18.58
N GLN A 221 -7.55 1.33 19.27
CA GLN A 221 -7.31 1.21 20.73
C GLN A 221 -8.13 2.19 21.59
N GLY A 222 -9.09 2.93 21.00
CA GLY A 222 -9.63 4.16 21.61
C GLY A 222 -11.11 4.19 22.00
N GLU A 223 -11.87 3.11 21.95
CA GLU A 223 -13.27 3.11 22.40
C GLU A 223 -13.54 1.91 23.34
N ASP A 224 -13.42 2.18 24.65
CA ASP A 224 -14.06 1.45 25.76
C ASP A 224 -14.74 2.48 26.69
#